data_AF-A0A6A7RS81-F1
#
_entry.id   AF-A0A6A7RS81-F1
#
_cell.length_a   1.000
_cell.length_b   1.000
_cell.length_c   1.000
_cell.angle_alpha   90.00
_cell.angle_beta   90.00
_cell.angle_gamma   90.00
#
_symmetry.space_group_name_H-M   'P 1'
#
loop_
_entity.id
_entity.type
_entity.pdbx_description
1 polymer ?
#
loop_
_entity_poly.entity_id
_entity_poly.type
_entity_poly.pdbx_seq_one_letter_code
_entity_poly.pdbx_strand_id
1 'polypeptide(L)'
;MKKTLAVLATTLSMLPVVAHAFPIASSGEGLSVLVGGTDPIVAKYEGNSAAYSNDLYLMLDGMGNPGDDGNLSNDSFIFNNHSSAVGSTVNLGSFAIGTELIFRLHVNDTGYDFFTGAASRNPDDHAHARVQENWAPTTTLVSFEDLYNGPFDFNDLSFSFTNTVTTRPPEPGVPEPASLALLGIGLVGLRALRRKA
;
A
#
# COMPACT_ATOMS: atom_id res chain seq x y z
N MET A 1 75.17 -6.30 -12.70
CA MET A 1 73.72 -6.51 -12.99
C MET A 1 72.91 -5.97 -11.81
N LYS A 2 72.40 -4.74 -11.89
CA LYS A 2 71.50 -4.17 -10.87
C LYS A 2 70.08 -4.24 -11.44
N LYS A 3 69.22 -5.04 -10.81
CA LYS A 3 67.82 -5.21 -11.21
C LYS A 3 67.00 -4.04 -10.62
N THR A 4 66.47 -3.19 -11.47
CA THR A 4 65.46 -2.19 -11.11
C THR A 4 64.11 -2.90 -10.95
N LEU A 5 63.51 -2.78 -9.77
CA LEU A 5 62.15 -3.25 -9.51
C LEU A 5 61.21 -2.05 -9.72
N ALA A 6 60.41 -2.08 -10.78
CA ALA A 6 59.35 -1.10 -11.00
C ALA A 6 58.08 -1.59 -10.28
N VAL A 7 57.65 -0.87 -9.25
CA VAL A 7 56.36 -1.09 -8.60
C VAL A 7 55.31 -0.33 -9.41
N LEU A 8 54.43 -1.07 -10.07
CA LEU A 8 53.26 -0.52 -10.75
C LEU A 8 52.12 -0.43 -9.74
N ALA A 9 51.79 0.77 -9.27
CA ALA A 9 50.64 1.01 -8.42
C ALA A 9 49.38 1.17 -9.29
N THR A 10 48.52 0.15 -9.32
CA THR A 10 47.22 0.20 -9.97
C THR A 10 46.24 0.95 -9.05
N THR A 11 45.91 2.19 -9.41
CA THR A 11 44.83 2.95 -8.76
C THR A 11 43.49 2.41 -9.24
N LEU A 12 42.77 1.70 -8.37
CA LEU A 12 41.40 1.26 -8.63
C LEU A 12 40.47 2.47 -8.47
N SER A 13 39.98 3.01 -9.58
CA SER A 13 38.98 4.08 -9.57
C SER A 13 37.64 3.52 -9.08
N MET A 14 37.28 3.79 -7.83
CA MET A 14 35.92 3.57 -7.34
C MET A 14 35.00 4.59 -8.02
N LEU A 15 34.08 4.12 -8.86
CA LEU A 15 32.99 4.96 -9.36
C LEU A 15 32.09 5.32 -8.16
N PRO A 16 31.70 6.59 -7.99
CA PRO A 16 30.74 6.96 -6.96
C PRO A 16 29.40 6.28 -7.26
N VAL A 17 28.90 5.49 -6.32
CA VAL A 17 27.51 5.01 -6.34
C VAL A 17 26.65 6.25 -6.11
N VAL A 18 25.84 6.62 -7.11
CA VAL A 18 24.84 7.67 -6.93
C VAL A 18 23.79 7.11 -6.00
N ALA A 19 23.66 7.67 -4.79
CA ALA A 19 22.53 7.39 -3.92
C ALA A 19 21.27 7.92 -4.62
N HIS A 20 20.41 7.02 -5.09
CA HIS A 20 19.10 7.40 -5.60
C HIS A 20 18.27 7.91 -4.43
N ALA A 21 17.94 9.21 -4.44
CA ALA A 21 16.92 9.73 -3.54
C ALA A 21 15.59 9.08 -3.89
N PHE A 22 14.91 8.54 -2.88
CA PHE A 22 13.60 7.91 -3.01
C PHE A 22 12.55 8.74 -2.25
N PRO A 23 11.28 8.71 -2.68
CA PRO A 23 10.21 9.44 -2.01
C PRO A 23 9.81 8.78 -0.69
N ILE A 24 9.55 9.60 0.33
CA ILE A 24 8.97 9.18 1.61
C ILE A 24 7.64 9.92 1.77
N ALA A 25 6.59 9.20 2.17
CA ALA A 25 5.29 9.80 2.46
C ALA A 25 5.43 10.83 3.59
N SER A 26 5.00 12.06 3.35
CA SER A 26 5.16 13.17 4.31
C SER A 26 4.06 13.25 5.37
N SER A 27 3.03 12.43 5.24
CA SER A 27 1.83 12.43 6.09
C SER A 27 1.07 11.11 5.95
N GLY A 28 -0.01 10.94 6.72
CA GLY A 28 -0.92 9.80 6.60
C GLY A 28 -0.54 8.61 7.47
N GLU A 29 0.05 8.88 8.63
CA GLU A 29 0.35 7.88 9.65
C GLU A 29 -0.93 7.13 10.02
N GLY A 30 -0.87 5.81 9.91
CA GLY A 30 -1.95 4.91 10.30
C GLY A 30 -3.20 4.95 9.43
N LEU A 31 -3.15 5.59 8.26
CA LEU A 31 -4.24 5.53 7.29
C LEU A 31 -4.25 4.17 6.57
N SER A 32 -5.45 3.75 6.16
CA SER A 32 -5.66 2.56 5.33
C SER A 32 -5.42 2.85 3.85
N VAL A 33 -5.07 1.82 3.09
CA VAL A 33 -5.07 1.84 1.62
C VAL A 33 -6.33 1.16 1.14
N LEU A 34 -7.17 1.88 0.38
CA LEU A 34 -8.43 1.36 -0.14
C LEU A 34 -8.41 1.38 -1.67
N VAL A 35 -9.11 0.45 -2.30
CA VAL A 35 -9.30 0.44 -3.75
C VAL A 35 -10.18 1.62 -4.19
N GLY A 36 -9.66 2.45 -5.09
CA GLY A 36 -10.32 3.68 -5.55
C GLY A 36 -11.19 3.54 -6.78
N GLY A 37 -10.99 2.47 -7.57
CA GLY A 37 -11.65 2.28 -8.87
C GLY A 37 -11.53 0.84 -9.36
N THR A 38 -11.97 0.57 -10.58
CA THR A 38 -12.00 -0.80 -11.15
C THR A 38 -10.72 -1.23 -11.86
N ASP A 39 -9.82 -0.28 -12.14
CA ASP A 39 -8.57 -0.57 -12.84
C ASP A 39 -7.64 -1.44 -11.98
N PRO A 40 -6.75 -2.24 -12.60
CA PRO A 40 -5.79 -3.02 -11.83
C PRO A 40 -4.89 -2.14 -10.96
N ILE A 41 -4.56 -2.65 -9.79
CA ILE A 41 -3.62 -2.02 -8.87
C ILE A 41 -2.23 -2.48 -9.21
N VAL A 42 -1.38 -1.52 -9.55
CA VAL A 42 0.04 -1.75 -9.84
C VAL A 42 0.83 -1.18 -8.68
N ALA A 43 1.56 -2.05 -7.99
CA ALA A 43 2.56 -1.68 -7.01
C ALA A 43 3.85 -1.32 -7.74
N LYS A 44 4.53 -0.27 -7.30
CA LYS A 44 5.86 0.11 -7.78
C LYS A 44 6.81 0.31 -6.60
N TYR A 45 7.99 -0.31 -6.68
CA TYR A 45 9.02 -0.11 -5.67
C TYR A 45 9.72 1.24 -5.88
N GLU A 46 9.75 2.07 -4.84
CA GLU A 46 10.28 3.44 -4.93
C GLU A 46 11.66 3.60 -4.27
N GLY A 47 12.03 2.73 -3.31
CA GLY A 47 13.36 2.70 -2.71
C GLY A 47 13.35 2.51 -1.19
N ASN A 48 14.52 2.61 -0.57
CA ASN A 48 14.73 2.60 0.87
C ASN A 48 16.12 3.17 1.25
N SER A 49 16.33 3.44 2.53
CA SER A 49 17.66 3.59 3.16
C SER A 49 17.88 2.67 4.37
N ALA A 50 17.02 1.66 4.55
CA ALA A 50 17.07 0.70 5.65
C ALA A 50 18.34 -0.15 5.64
N ALA A 51 18.83 -0.44 6.84
CA ALA A 51 19.85 -1.47 7.05
C ALA A 51 19.27 -2.89 7.10
N TYR A 52 17.99 -3.06 7.48
CA TYR A 52 17.33 -4.36 7.53
C TYR A 52 16.71 -4.75 6.20
N SER A 53 16.68 -6.07 5.97
CA SER A 53 16.04 -6.67 4.81
C SER A 53 14.56 -6.85 5.13
N ASN A 54 13.71 -6.17 4.37
CA ASN A 54 12.27 -6.16 4.57
C ASN A 54 11.55 -6.73 3.36
N ASP A 55 10.64 -7.66 3.60
CA ASP A 55 9.72 -8.18 2.59
C ASP A 55 8.36 -7.51 2.74
N LEU A 56 7.81 -7.07 1.61
CA LEU A 56 6.49 -6.49 1.52
C LEU A 56 5.50 -7.55 1.02
N TYR A 57 4.42 -7.73 1.76
CA TYR A 57 3.31 -8.61 1.41
C TYR A 57 1.98 -7.85 1.33
N LEU A 58 1.08 -8.31 0.46
CA LEU A 58 -0.36 -8.04 0.55
C LEU A 58 -0.99 -9.17 1.37
N MET A 59 -1.64 -8.79 2.47
CA MET A 59 -2.39 -9.71 3.32
C MET A 59 -3.58 -10.30 2.56
N LEU A 60 -3.80 -11.60 2.69
CA LEU A 60 -4.93 -12.30 2.08
C LEU A 60 -5.83 -12.98 3.11
N ASP A 61 -7.10 -13.16 2.74
CA ASP A 61 -8.02 -14.04 3.42
C ASP A 61 -7.83 -15.50 2.98
N GLY A 62 -8.53 -16.43 3.64
CA GLY A 62 -8.44 -17.87 3.34
C GLY A 62 -8.96 -18.26 1.94
N MET A 63 -9.52 -17.32 1.17
CA MET A 63 -9.95 -17.49 -0.21
C MET A 63 -8.95 -16.86 -1.21
N GLY A 64 -7.89 -16.23 -0.73
CA GLY A 64 -6.88 -15.55 -1.54
C GLY A 64 -7.29 -14.15 -2.02
N ASN A 65 -8.30 -13.53 -1.42
CA ASN A 65 -8.66 -12.13 -1.67
C ASN A 65 -7.99 -11.21 -0.64
N PRO A 66 -7.86 -9.89 -0.90
CA PRO A 66 -7.37 -8.97 0.12
C PRO A 66 -8.18 -9.07 1.41
N GLY A 67 -7.47 -9.28 2.52
CA GLY A 67 -8.07 -9.55 3.83
C GLY A 67 -7.00 -10.03 4.81
N ASP A 68 -7.41 -10.48 5.99
CA ASP A 68 -6.51 -11.06 6.99
C ASP A 68 -7.22 -12.25 7.64
N ASP A 69 -6.69 -13.45 7.42
CA ASP A 69 -7.14 -14.70 8.04
C ASP A 69 -6.21 -15.19 9.17
N GLY A 70 -5.17 -14.42 9.51
CA GLY A 70 -4.15 -14.76 10.48
C GLY A 70 -3.10 -15.77 9.99
N ASN A 71 -3.15 -16.22 8.73
CA ASN A 71 -2.18 -17.15 8.15
C ASN A 71 -1.17 -16.44 7.24
N LEU A 72 -0.10 -15.95 7.83
CA LEU A 72 0.95 -15.20 7.11
C LEU A 72 1.66 -15.97 5.97
N SER A 73 1.44 -17.29 5.84
CA SER A 73 2.10 -18.12 4.83
C SER A 73 1.41 -18.12 3.47
N ASN A 74 0.15 -17.66 3.38
CA ASN A 74 -0.59 -17.57 2.12
C ASN A 74 -0.62 -16.15 1.53
N ASP A 75 -0.07 -15.16 2.23
CA ASP A 75 0.00 -13.77 1.77
C ASP A 75 0.83 -13.62 0.49
N SER A 76 0.51 -12.60 -0.30
CA SER A 76 1.17 -12.38 -1.59
C SER A 76 2.41 -11.51 -1.44
N PHE A 77 3.59 -12.07 -1.71
CA PHE A 77 4.85 -11.31 -1.77
C PHE A 77 4.83 -10.29 -2.92
N ILE A 78 5.37 -9.10 -2.66
CA ILE A 78 5.44 -8.00 -3.64
C ILE A 78 6.89 -7.61 -3.91
N PHE A 79 7.62 -7.15 -2.89
CA PHE A 79 8.98 -6.65 -3.01
C PHE A 79 9.83 -7.02 -1.80
N ASN A 80 11.13 -7.03 -1.99
CA ASN A 80 12.10 -6.96 -0.89
C ASN A 80 12.99 -5.72 -1.10
N ASN A 81 13.21 -4.93 -0.05
CA ASN A 81 13.87 -3.62 -0.17
C ASN A 81 15.35 -3.71 -0.62
N HIS A 82 16.07 -4.79 -0.34
CA HIS A 82 17.48 -4.92 -0.71
C HIS A 82 17.72 -5.63 -2.04
N SER A 83 16.76 -6.45 -2.50
CA SER A 83 16.89 -7.23 -3.73
C SER A 83 16.05 -6.73 -4.90
N SER A 84 15.02 -5.92 -4.65
CA SER A 84 14.19 -5.34 -5.71
C SER A 84 14.87 -4.10 -6.31
N ALA A 85 14.92 -4.03 -7.63
CA ALA A 85 15.40 -2.83 -8.31
C ALA A 85 14.36 -1.70 -8.21
N VAL A 86 14.79 -0.48 -7.88
CA VAL A 86 13.92 0.71 -7.88
C VAL A 86 13.21 0.84 -9.23
N GLY A 87 11.89 1.05 -9.20
CA GLY A 87 11.05 1.10 -10.39
C GLY A 87 10.48 -0.26 -10.84
N SER A 88 10.82 -1.36 -10.16
CA SER A 88 10.13 -2.64 -10.38
C SER A 88 8.65 -2.51 -10.06
N THR A 89 7.82 -3.26 -10.79
CA THR A 89 6.36 -3.22 -10.64
C THR A 89 5.77 -4.61 -10.49
N VAL A 90 4.74 -4.72 -9.66
CA VAL A 90 3.91 -5.93 -9.53
C VAL A 90 2.45 -5.56 -9.78
N ASN A 91 1.77 -6.32 -10.63
CA ASN A 91 0.32 -6.19 -10.82
C ASN A 91 -0.40 -7.05 -9.78
N LEU A 92 -1.13 -6.40 -8.87
CA LEU A 92 -1.86 -7.07 -7.79
C LEU A 92 -3.25 -7.54 -8.24
N GLY A 93 -3.72 -7.08 -9.40
CA GLY A 93 -5.06 -7.37 -9.93
C GLY A 93 -6.07 -6.26 -9.64
N SER A 94 -7.34 -6.55 -9.93
CA SER A 94 -8.47 -5.66 -9.70
C SER A 94 -9.31 -6.20 -8.55
N PHE A 95 -9.75 -5.31 -7.65
CA PHE A 95 -10.60 -5.66 -6.52
C PHE A 95 -11.84 -4.76 -6.48
N ALA A 96 -12.78 -5.07 -5.58
CA ALA A 96 -13.95 -4.23 -5.40
C ALA A 96 -13.55 -2.85 -4.85
N ILE A 97 -14.22 -1.80 -5.32
CA ILE A 97 -14.02 -0.44 -4.82
C ILE A 97 -14.31 -0.41 -3.32
N GLY A 98 -13.43 0.25 -2.56
CA GLY A 98 -13.52 0.34 -1.10
C GLY A 98 -12.98 -0.86 -0.34
N THR A 99 -12.53 -1.93 -1.01
CA THR A 99 -11.76 -3.01 -0.35
C THR A 99 -10.48 -2.44 0.25
N GLU A 100 -10.22 -2.73 1.53
CA GLU A 100 -8.95 -2.41 2.17
C GLU A 100 -7.86 -3.38 1.69
N LEU A 101 -6.71 -2.83 1.34
CA LEU A 101 -5.49 -3.57 1.08
C LEU A 101 -4.58 -3.38 2.29
N ILE A 102 -4.42 -4.44 3.08
CA ILE A 102 -3.53 -4.42 4.22
C ILE A 102 -2.17 -4.88 3.74
N PHE A 103 -1.16 -4.02 3.86
CA PHE A 103 0.21 -4.38 3.54
C PHE A 103 0.97 -4.69 4.82
N ARG A 104 1.74 -5.77 4.77
CA ARG A 104 2.61 -6.24 5.84
C ARG A 104 4.06 -6.09 5.42
N LEU A 105 4.84 -5.43 6.27
CA LEU A 105 6.29 -5.40 6.24
C LEU A 105 6.80 -6.50 7.18
N HIS A 106 7.42 -7.53 6.62
CA HIS A 106 8.12 -8.55 7.38
C HIS A 106 9.61 -8.20 7.45
N VAL A 107 10.11 -7.96 8.67
CA VAL A 107 11.51 -7.61 8.91
C VAL A 107 12.30 -8.90 9.09
N ASN A 108 13.03 -9.32 8.05
CA ASN A 108 13.70 -10.62 8.03
C ASN A 108 14.75 -10.78 9.15
N ASP A 109 15.36 -9.66 9.56
CA ASP A 109 16.42 -9.62 10.57
C ASP A 109 15.90 -9.87 12.00
N THR A 110 14.66 -9.47 12.29
CA THR A 110 14.07 -9.53 13.64
C THR A 110 12.88 -10.46 13.76
N GLY A 111 12.23 -10.77 12.63
CA GLY A 111 10.98 -11.53 12.57
C GLY A 111 9.74 -10.71 12.95
N TYR A 112 9.84 -9.40 13.15
CA TYR A 112 8.68 -8.56 13.39
C TYR A 112 7.88 -8.33 12.10
N ASP A 113 6.57 -8.20 12.28
CA ASP A 113 5.62 -7.82 11.24
C ASP A 113 4.97 -6.48 11.62
N PHE A 114 4.99 -5.55 10.68
CA PHE A 114 4.35 -4.24 10.79
C PHE A 114 3.37 -4.02 9.65
N PHE A 115 2.32 -3.25 9.87
CA PHE A 115 1.18 -3.17 8.98
C PHE A 115 0.78 -1.72 8.69
N THR A 116 0.24 -1.49 7.49
CA THR A 116 -0.55 -0.27 7.20
C THR A 116 -1.81 -0.21 8.08
N GLY A 117 -2.39 0.98 8.25
CA GLY A 117 -3.59 1.19 9.05
C GLY A 117 -3.29 1.52 10.52
N ALA A 118 -4.33 1.46 11.37
CA ALA A 118 -4.28 1.98 12.73
C ALA A 118 -3.14 1.39 13.57
N ALA A 119 -2.60 2.21 14.48
CA ALA A 119 -1.49 1.87 15.36
C ALA A 119 -1.71 0.56 16.16
N SER A 120 -2.95 0.31 16.57
CA SER A 120 -3.36 -0.91 17.28
C SER A 120 -3.20 -2.22 16.50
N ARG A 121 -2.90 -2.16 15.19
CA ARG A 121 -2.58 -3.33 14.37
C ARG A 121 -1.11 -3.77 14.55
N ASN A 122 -0.26 -2.91 15.10
CA ASN A 122 1.16 -3.16 15.28
C ASN A 122 1.48 -3.56 16.73
N PRO A 123 2.53 -4.37 16.95
CA PRO A 123 2.81 -4.98 18.25
C PRO A 123 3.21 -3.98 19.36
N ASP A 124 3.59 -2.76 19.00
CA ASP A 124 3.96 -1.68 19.92
C ASP A 124 2.93 -0.55 20.02
N ASP A 125 1.74 -0.72 19.43
CA ASP A 125 0.67 0.29 19.39
C ASP A 125 1.09 1.62 18.73
N HIS A 126 2.03 1.58 17.78
CA HIS A 126 2.41 2.71 16.91
C HIS A 126 2.03 2.46 15.45
N ALA A 127 1.84 3.53 14.68
CA ALA A 127 1.64 3.41 13.24
C ALA A 127 2.98 3.27 12.53
N HIS A 128 3.21 2.12 11.88
CA HIS A 128 4.45 1.84 11.15
C HIS A 128 4.42 2.18 9.67
N ALA A 129 3.30 2.72 9.18
CA ALA A 129 3.20 3.17 7.80
C ALA A 129 2.58 4.57 7.72
N ARG A 130 3.11 5.34 6.78
CA ARG A 130 2.47 6.55 6.24
C ARG A 130 1.87 6.23 4.88
N VAL A 131 0.61 6.62 4.68
CA VAL A 131 -0.12 6.45 3.43
C VAL A 131 -0.54 7.83 2.91
N GLN A 132 0.15 8.31 1.89
CA GLN A 132 -0.10 9.61 1.27
C GLN A 132 -0.86 9.43 -0.05
N GLU A 133 -2.17 9.64 0.02
CA GLU A 133 -3.03 9.74 -1.17
C GLU A 133 -2.60 10.90 -2.07
N ASN A 134 -2.84 10.78 -3.38
CA ASN A 134 -2.58 11.83 -4.37
C ASN A 134 -1.14 12.34 -4.35
N TRP A 135 -0.18 11.50 -3.95
CA TRP A 135 1.25 11.80 -4.08
C TRP A 135 1.62 12.05 -5.54
N ALA A 136 1.03 11.27 -6.45
CA ALA A 136 0.98 11.52 -7.89
C ALA A 136 -0.44 11.25 -8.40
N PRO A 137 -0.80 11.63 -9.65
CA PRO A 137 -2.13 11.38 -10.19
C PRO A 137 -2.54 9.92 -10.01
N THR A 138 -3.71 9.71 -9.37
CA THR A 138 -4.29 8.38 -9.07
C THR A 138 -3.33 7.43 -8.34
N THR A 139 -2.34 7.96 -7.64
CA THR A 139 -1.26 7.18 -7.04
C THR A 139 -1.10 7.54 -5.57
N THR A 140 -1.13 6.51 -4.72
CA THR A 140 -0.85 6.62 -3.29
C THR A 140 0.58 6.19 -3.02
N LEU A 141 1.34 6.99 -2.28
CA LEU A 141 2.66 6.60 -1.78
C LEU A 141 2.51 6.02 -0.38
N VAL A 142 3.19 4.90 -0.13
CA VAL A 142 3.28 4.25 1.17
C VAL A 142 4.75 4.17 1.59
N SER A 143 5.04 4.42 2.86
CA SER A 143 6.40 4.34 3.40
C SER A 143 6.37 3.78 4.82
N PHE A 144 7.28 2.85 5.11
CA PHE A 144 7.30 2.06 6.33
C PHE A 144 8.48 2.37 7.26
N GLU A 145 8.25 2.16 8.55
CA GLU A 145 9.25 2.08 9.63
C GLU A 145 9.41 0.60 10.06
N ASP A 146 10.63 0.09 10.11
CA ASP A 146 10.95 -1.32 10.37
C ASP A 146 11.43 -1.64 11.80
N LEU A 147 11.57 -0.63 12.67
CA LEU A 147 12.01 -0.82 14.05
C LEU A 147 10.85 -0.73 15.05
N TYR A 148 10.75 -1.73 15.93
CA TYR A 148 9.87 -1.70 17.10
C TYR A 148 10.21 -0.49 18.00
N ASN A 149 9.22 0.37 18.29
CA ASN A 149 9.40 1.71 18.88
C ASN A 149 10.44 2.57 18.13
N GLY A 150 10.39 2.53 16.80
CA GLY A 150 11.37 3.16 15.93
C GLY A 150 11.43 4.69 16.01
N PRO A 151 12.38 5.30 15.29
CA PRO A 151 12.45 6.75 15.14
C PRO A 151 11.27 7.33 14.33
N PHE A 152 10.51 6.47 13.64
CA PHE A 152 9.36 6.81 12.80
C PHE A 152 9.73 7.86 11.74
N ASP A 153 10.84 7.61 11.05
CA ASP A 153 11.25 8.42 9.90
C ASP A 153 10.75 7.83 8.56
N PHE A 154 10.26 6.59 8.60
CA PHE A 154 9.56 5.87 7.53
C PHE A 154 10.39 5.70 6.26
N ASN A 155 11.71 5.59 6.39
CA ASN A 155 12.61 5.51 5.24
C ASN A 155 13.00 4.06 4.86
N ASP A 156 12.43 3.06 5.54
CA ASP A 156 12.92 1.68 5.50
C ASP A 156 12.41 0.87 4.31
N LEU A 157 11.22 1.23 3.81
CA LEU A 157 10.65 0.67 2.59
C LEU A 157 9.58 1.61 2.03
N SER A 158 9.77 2.13 0.81
CA SER A 158 8.81 2.99 0.11
C SER A 158 8.34 2.40 -1.21
N PHE A 159 7.04 2.52 -1.48
CA PHE A 159 6.37 1.98 -2.66
C PHE A 159 5.11 2.79 -2.97
N SER A 160 4.65 2.71 -4.22
CA SER A 160 3.44 3.40 -4.66
C SER A 160 2.44 2.44 -5.28
N PHE A 161 1.16 2.79 -5.18
CA PHE A 161 0.06 2.04 -5.79
C PHE A 161 -0.77 2.92 -6.69
N THR A 162 -1.11 2.41 -7.86
CA THR A 162 -2.14 3.02 -8.71
C THR A 162 -3.54 2.69 -8.21
N ASN A 163 -4.50 3.56 -8.51
CA ASN A 163 -5.93 3.31 -8.32
C ASN A 163 -6.31 3.02 -6.84
N THR A 164 -5.65 3.70 -5.91
CA THR A 164 -5.93 3.60 -4.48
C THR A 164 -6.28 4.96 -3.88
N VAL A 165 -7.02 4.93 -2.78
CA VAL A 165 -7.49 6.08 -2.00
C VAL A 165 -7.34 5.79 -0.50
N THR A 166 -7.38 6.81 0.36
CA THR A 166 -7.34 6.63 1.83
C THR A 166 -8.70 6.75 2.49
N THR A 167 -9.70 7.23 1.75
CA THR A 167 -11.09 7.32 2.22
C THR A 167 -11.99 6.59 1.25
N ARG A 168 -13.01 5.89 1.78
CA ARG A 168 -13.91 5.10 0.95
C ARG A 168 -14.59 6.02 -0.07
N PRO A 169 -14.51 5.73 -1.38
CA PRO A 169 -15.24 6.49 -2.38
C PRO A 169 -16.74 6.47 -2.08
N PRO A 170 -17.48 7.56 -2.33
CA PRO A 170 -18.93 7.52 -2.22
C PRO A 170 -19.47 6.42 -3.14
N GLU A 171 -20.25 5.50 -2.57
CA GLU A 171 -20.90 4.44 -3.34
C GLU A 171 -21.69 5.08 -4.49
N PRO A 172 -21.58 4.58 -5.73
CA PRO A 172 -22.40 5.09 -6.83
C PRO A 172 -23.86 4.98 -6.38
N GLY A 173 -24.53 6.13 -6.24
CA GLY A 173 -25.83 6.22 -5.59
C GLY A 173 -26.76 5.17 -6.15
N VAL A 174 -27.13 4.19 -5.32
CA VAL A 174 -28.12 3.19 -5.70
C VAL A 174 -29.37 3.97 -6.10
N PRO A 175 -29.84 3.87 -7.37
CA PRO A 175 -31.05 4.55 -7.76
C PRO A 175 -32.16 4.15 -6.81
N GLU A 176 -32.86 5.13 -6.24
CA GLU A 176 -34.00 4.86 -5.35
C GLU A 176 -34.90 3.80 -6.01
N PRO A 177 -35.23 2.71 -5.30
CA PRO A 177 -36.00 1.62 -5.90
C PRO A 177 -37.26 2.17 -6.55
N ALA A 178 -37.54 1.78 -7.80
CA ALA A 178 -38.78 2.17 -8.50
C ALA A 178 -40.06 1.79 -7.72
N SER A 179 -39.94 0.92 -6.72
CA SER A 179 -40.97 0.63 -5.72
C SER A 179 -41.39 1.85 -4.89
N LEU A 180 -40.52 2.82 -4.61
CA LEU A 180 -40.90 4.09 -3.95
C LEU A 180 -41.76 4.95 -4.88
N ALA A 181 -41.43 5.00 -6.17
CA ALA A 181 -42.25 5.66 -7.18
C ALA A 181 -43.62 4.97 -7.33
N LEU A 182 -43.65 3.64 -7.41
CA LEU A 182 -44.89 2.84 -7.47
C LEU A 182 -45.74 2.98 -6.20
N LEU A 183 -45.12 3.00 -5.02
CA LEU A 183 -45.81 3.26 -3.75
C LEU A 183 -46.44 4.66 -3.75
N GLY A 184 -45.69 5.67 -4.20
CA GLY A 184 -46.20 7.03 -4.35
C GLY A 184 -47.40 7.12 -5.30
N ILE A 185 -47.30 6.51 -6.48
CA ILE A 185 -48.39 6.46 -7.46
C ILE A 185 -49.60 5.68 -6.91
N GLY A 186 -49.36 4.56 -6.24
CA GLY A 186 -50.41 3.75 -5.62
C GLY A 186 -51.20 4.52 -4.55
N LEU A 187 -50.51 5.27 -3.69
CA LEU A 187 -51.13 6.12 -2.67
C LEU A 187 -51.94 7.27 -3.29
N VAL A 188 -51.44 7.88 -4.37
CA VAL A 188 -52.19 8.91 -5.12
C VAL A 188 -53.45 8.32 -5.76
N GLY A 189 -53.34 7.14 -6.38
CA GLY A 189 -54.47 6.42 -6.97
C GLY A 189 -55.55 6.06 -5.94
N LEU A 190 -55.16 5.54 -4.78
CA LEU A 190 -56.06 5.24 -3.67
C LEU A 190 -56.78 6.49 -3.15
N ARG A 191 -56.08 7.63 -3.06
CA ARG A 191 -56.67 8.90 -2.65
C ARG A 191 -57.65 9.45 -3.69
N ALA A 192 -57.40 9.24 -4.98
CA ALA A 192 -58.30 9.66 -6.06
C ALA A 192 -59.60 8.83 -6.07
N LEU A 193 -59.51 7.51 -5.85
CA LEU A 193 -60.69 6.63 -5.75
C LEU A 193 -61.59 7.01 -4.56
N ARG A 194 -61.00 7.40 -3.43
CA ARG A 194 -61.73 7.77 -2.21
C ARG A 194 -62.48 9.10 -2.28
N ARG A 195 -62.22 9.95 -3.29
CA ARG A 195 -62.94 11.21 -3.53
C ARG A 195 -64.12 11.06 -4.50
N LYS A 196 -64.24 9.90 -5.14
CA LYS A 196 -65.24 9.63 -6.19
C LYS A 196 -66.37 8.72 -5.71
N ALA A 197 -66.21 8.10 -4.54
CA ALA A 197 -67.26 7.42 -3.77
C ALA A 197 -67.82 8.40 -2.73
#